data_AF-A0A1Z9N720-F1
#
_entry.id   AF-A0A1Z9N720-F1
#
_cell.length_a   1.000
_cell.length_b   1.000
_cell.length_c   1.000
_cell.angle_alpha   90.00
_cell.angle_beta   90.00
_cell.angle_gamma   90.00
#
_symmetry.space_group_name_H-M   'P 1'
#
loop_
_entity.id
_entity.type
_entity.pdbx_description
1 polymer ?
#
loop_
_entity_poly.entity_id
_entity_poly.type
_entity_poly.pdbx_seq_one_letter_code
_entity_poly.pdbx_strand_id
1 'polypeptide(L)'
;YFTPTGRSIQRPYDSSSRSEYYAEIKNRYKNDNAVSFKNKEIDDSLTFKTPQGRTVFGGGGITPDIYISNSKSPHENWNNNLIGSNLIDLFVFLELDKNHKKYDFDNPARFFNNELPFKEDFLEAFKIFCKENNLPIEINSQSEKRILNSIKSFIALQLFNENIFTRINNQNDDFVIKALEEIKSPKPIF
;
A
#
# COMPACT_ATOMS: atom_id res chain seq x y z
N TYR A 1 -16.29 17.50 -9.80
CA TYR A 1 -15.04 17.71 -9.02
C TYR A 1 -13.97 18.33 -9.90
N PHE A 2 -13.47 19.52 -9.56
CA PHE A 2 -12.52 20.28 -10.38
C PHE A 2 -11.25 20.63 -9.60
N THR A 3 -10.10 20.69 -10.29
CA THR A 3 -8.87 21.29 -9.75
C THR A 3 -8.99 22.81 -9.72
N PRO A 4 -8.08 23.52 -9.02
CA PRO A 4 -8.02 24.99 -9.08
C PRO A 4 -7.86 25.58 -10.48
N THR A 5 -7.35 24.78 -11.44
CA THR A 5 -7.18 25.17 -12.85
C THR A 5 -8.41 24.87 -13.70
N GLY A 6 -9.57 24.54 -13.09
CA GLY A 6 -10.80 24.23 -13.81
C GLY A 6 -10.80 22.86 -14.51
N ARG A 7 -9.83 21.98 -14.23
CA ARG A 7 -9.79 20.63 -14.81
C ARG A 7 -10.74 19.71 -14.05
N SER A 8 -11.72 19.13 -14.75
CA SER A 8 -12.56 18.08 -14.16
C SER A 8 -11.76 16.79 -13.98
N ILE A 9 -11.74 16.25 -12.76
CA ILE A 9 -11.15 14.92 -12.47
C ILE A 9 -12.22 13.85 -12.34
N GLN A 10 -13.50 14.23 -12.38
CA GLN A 10 -14.60 13.29 -12.31
C GLN A 10 -14.87 12.72 -13.71
N ARG A 11 -14.89 11.39 -13.82
CA ARG A 11 -15.38 10.71 -15.02
C ARG A 11 -16.87 10.99 -15.21
N PRO A 12 -17.36 11.19 -16.45
CA PRO A 12 -18.79 11.24 -16.72
C PRO A 12 -19.49 10.00 -16.14
N TYR A 13 -20.56 10.20 -15.40
CA TYR A 13 -21.37 9.12 -14.85
C TYR A 13 -22.79 9.28 -15.38
N ASP A 14 -23.16 8.42 -16.33
CA ASP A 14 -24.52 8.32 -16.84
C ASP A 14 -25.08 6.93 -16.48
N SER A 15 -26.35 6.92 -16.07
CA SER A 15 -27.15 5.72 -15.90
C SER A 15 -27.18 4.83 -17.15
N SER A 16 -27.13 5.42 -18.35
CA SER A 16 -27.16 4.72 -19.64
C SER A 16 -25.85 3.98 -19.96
N SER A 17 -24.70 4.43 -19.43
CA SER A 17 -23.36 3.87 -19.71
C SER A 17 -22.70 3.26 -18.47
N ARG A 18 -23.49 2.89 -17.45
CA ARG A 18 -23.00 2.36 -16.17
C ARG A 18 -22.12 1.11 -16.35
N SER A 19 -22.49 0.21 -17.26
CA SER A 19 -21.70 -1.01 -17.54
C SER A 19 -20.31 -0.68 -18.08
N GLU A 20 -20.22 0.28 -19.02
CA GLU A 20 -18.97 0.76 -19.62
C GLU A 20 -18.09 1.45 -18.58
N TYR A 21 -18.70 2.29 -17.73
CA TYR A 21 -18.01 2.97 -16.63
C TYR A 21 -17.28 2.00 -15.69
N TYR A 22 -17.91 0.86 -15.36
CA TYR A 22 -17.31 -0.19 -14.52
C TYR A 22 -16.34 -1.08 -15.30
N ALA A 23 -16.63 -1.38 -16.58
CA ALA A 23 -15.74 -2.16 -17.43
C ALA A 23 -14.40 -1.47 -17.65
N GLU A 24 -14.38 -0.14 -17.76
CA GLU A 24 -13.16 0.66 -17.89
C GLU A 24 -12.20 0.44 -16.70
N ILE A 25 -12.72 0.40 -15.47
CA ILE A 25 -11.91 0.13 -14.27
C ILE A 25 -11.25 -1.24 -14.39
N LYS A 26 -12.02 -2.26 -14.76
CA LYS A 26 -11.52 -3.63 -14.95
C LYS A 26 -10.45 -3.68 -16.05
N ASN A 27 -10.63 -2.92 -17.13
CA ASN A 27 -9.66 -2.84 -18.23
C ASN A 27 -8.37 -2.13 -17.78
N ARG A 28 -8.45 -1.07 -16.96
CA ARG A 28 -7.28 -0.43 -16.35
C ARG A 28 -6.51 -1.40 -15.45
N TYR A 29 -7.18 -2.28 -14.71
CA TYR A 29 -6.48 -3.30 -13.92
C TYR A 29 -5.82 -4.39 -14.78
N LYS A 30 -6.42 -4.74 -15.93
CA LYS A 30 -5.88 -5.78 -16.83
C LYS A 30 -4.73 -5.28 -17.70
N ASN A 31 -4.79 -4.02 -18.12
CA ASN A 31 -3.82 -3.40 -18.99
C ASN A 31 -2.85 -2.61 -18.12
N ASP A 32 -1.65 -3.15 -17.85
CA ASP A 32 -0.65 -2.49 -17.01
C ASP A 32 -0.33 -1.09 -17.60
N ASN A 33 -0.80 -0.04 -16.92
CA ASN A 33 -1.12 1.24 -17.56
C ASN A 33 0.10 2.10 -17.93
N ALA A 34 1.33 1.69 -17.61
CA ALA A 34 2.52 2.43 -18.03
C ALA A 34 2.61 2.57 -19.57
N VAL A 35 2.13 1.55 -20.30
CA VAL A 35 2.22 1.50 -21.76
C VAL A 35 1.00 2.15 -22.44
N SER A 36 -0.17 2.12 -21.80
CA SER A 36 -1.42 2.57 -22.44
C SER A 36 -1.57 4.09 -22.56
N PHE A 37 -0.90 4.87 -21.71
CA PHE A 37 -1.00 6.34 -21.74
C PHE A 37 0.03 7.03 -22.64
N LYS A 38 1.20 6.42 -22.91
CA LYS A 38 2.19 7.01 -23.84
C LYS A 38 1.70 7.06 -25.29
N ASN A 39 0.76 6.18 -25.65
CA ASN A 39 0.29 6.00 -27.03
C ASN A 39 -1.18 6.41 -27.23
N LYS A 40 -1.81 7.07 -26.25
CA LYS A 40 -3.19 7.53 -26.42
C LYS A 40 -3.14 8.95 -26.99
N GLU A 41 -3.66 9.14 -28.20
CA GLU A 41 -3.96 10.48 -28.71
C GLU A 41 -4.95 11.13 -27.73
N ILE A 42 -4.49 12.18 -27.04
CA ILE A 42 -5.32 12.95 -26.11
C ILE A 42 -5.88 14.12 -26.91
N ASP A 43 -7.20 14.22 -26.95
CA ASP A 43 -7.90 15.37 -27.55
C ASP A 43 -7.39 16.68 -26.91
N ASP A 44 -7.08 17.68 -27.74
CA ASP A 44 -6.63 19.01 -27.32
C ASP A 44 -7.60 19.65 -26.32
N SER A 45 -8.90 19.33 -26.43
CA SER A 45 -9.95 19.78 -25.50
C SER A 45 -9.73 19.34 -24.04
N LEU A 46 -8.89 18.32 -23.83
CA LEU A 46 -8.55 17.78 -22.52
C LEU A 46 -7.22 18.30 -21.99
N THR A 47 -6.56 19.25 -22.65
CA THR A 47 -5.27 19.77 -22.23
C THR A 47 -5.43 20.98 -21.31
N PHE A 48 -4.78 20.94 -20.15
CA PHE A 48 -4.76 22.01 -19.14
C PHE A 48 -3.32 22.35 -18.75
N LYS A 49 -3.14 23.54 -18.16
CA LYS A 49 -1.85 24.01 -17.63
C LYS A 49 -1.95 24.25 -16.12
N THR A 50 -0.97 23.76 -15.37
CA THR A 50 -0.81 24.11 -13.95
C THR A 50 -0.34 25.57 -13.83
N PRO A 51 -0.48 26.22 -12.65
CA PRO A 51 0.03 27.57 -12.45
C PRO A 51 1.54 27.72 -12.73
N GLN A 52 2.29 26.63 -12.62
CA GLN A 52 3.73 26.58 -12.93
C GLN A 52 4.02 26.16 -14.39
N GLY A 53 3.01 26.13 -15.27
CA GLY A 53 3.19 25.90 -16.71
C GLY A 53 3.21 24.45 -17.17
N ARG A 54 3.07 23.48 -16.26
CA ARG A 54 3.07 22.05 -16.61
C ARG A 54 1.80 21.66 -17.35
N THR A 55 1.94 20.92 -18.45
CA THR A 55 0.80 20.31 -19.16
C THR A 55 0.24 19.15 -18.36
N VAL A 56 -1.08 19.13 -18.17
CA VAL A 56 -1.81 18.03 -17.53
C VAL A 56 -3.09 17.77 -18.31
N PHE A 57 -3.60 16.54 -18.24
CA PHE A 57 -4.73 16.13 -19.06
C PHE A 57 -5.98 15.87 -18.21
N GLY A 58 -7.15 16.21 -18.75
CA GLY A 58 -8.47 15.85 -18.26
C GLY A 58 -8.88 14.45 -18.70
N GLY A 59 -10.19 14.16 -18.71
CA GLY A 59 -10.71 12.86 -19.17
C GLY A 59 -10.96 11.85 -18.04
N GLY A 60 -10.98 12.31 -16.78
CA GLY A 60 -11.47 11.52 -15.66
C GLY A 60 -10.40 10.71 -14.93
N GLY A 61 -9.92 11.31 -13.85
CA GLY A 61 -8.83 10.82 -13.00
C GLY A 61 -7.63 11.76 -12.98
N ILE A 62 -6.66 11.44 -12.11
CA ILE A 62 -5.33 12.06 -12.11
C ILE A 62 -4.36 10.99 -12.60
N THR A 63 -3.73 11.23 -13.75
CA THR A 63 -2.66 10.38 -14.25
C THR A 63 -1.41 10.62 -13.41
N PRO A 64 -0.80 9.57 -12.84
CA PRO A 64 0.44 9.73 -12.09
C PRO A 64 1.61 9.98 -13.03
N ASP A 65 2.58 10.77 -12.56
CA ASP A 65 3.85 10.95 -13.26
C ASP A 65 4.73 9.71 -13.23
N ILE A 66 4.63 8.99 -12.12
CA ILE A 66 5.41 7.81 -11.82
C ILE A 66 4.45 6.67 -11.64
N TYR A 67 4.58 5.68 -12.51
CA TYR A 67 3.81 4.46 -12.42
C TYR A 67 4.61 3.39 -11.68
N ILE A 68 4.00 2.83 -10.64
CA ILE A 68 4.53 1.69 -9.89
C ILE A 68 3.65 0.50 -10.26
N SER A 69 4.21 -0.46 -11.01
CA SER A 69 3.46 -1.64 -11.45
C SER A 69 3.24 -2.59 -10.28
N ASN A 70 2.09 -3.28 -10.32
CA ASN A 70 1.83 -4.37 -9.38
C ASN A 70 2.11 -5.71 -10.08
N SER A 71 3.28 -6.27 -9.84
CA SER A 71 3.67 -7.58 -10.39
C SER A 71 3.09 -8.76 -9.62
N LYS A 72 2.33 -8.51 -8.54
CA LYS A 72 1.79 -9.54 -7.66
C LYS A 72 0.57 -10.21 -8.32
N SER A 73 0.52 -11.54 -8.26
CA SER A 73 -0.63 -12.33 -8.67
C SER A 73 -1.89 -12.00 -7.83
N PRO A 74 -3.11 -12.34 -8.30
CA PRO A 74 -4.32 -12.17 -7.50
C PRO A 74 -4.24 -12.85 -6.14
N HIS A 75 -3.60 -14.02 -6.09
CA HIS A 75 -3.39 -14.77 -4.86
C HIS A 75 -2.46 -14.04 -3.88
N GLU A 76 -1.32 -13.52 -4.35
CA GLU A 76 -0.41 -12.73 -3.51
C GLU A 76 -1.06 -11.44 -3.01
N ASN A 77 -1.87 -10.77 -3.84
CA ASN A 77 -2.62 -9.59 -3.42
C ASN A 77 -3.63 -9.94 -2.32
N TRP A 78 -4.37 -11.04 -2.46
CA TRP A 78 -5.29 -11.53 -1.43
C TRP A 78 -4.57 -11.80 -0.11
N ASN A 79 -3.46 -12.55 -0.16
CA ASN A 79 -2.65 -12.85 1.00
C ASN A 79 -2.12 -11.58 1.69
N ASN A 80 -1.61 -10.62 0.89
CA ASN A 80 -1.11 -9.35 1.40
C ASN A 80 -2.19 -8.46 2.03
N ASN A 81 -3.43 -8.55 1.55
CA ASN A 81 -4.56 -7.84 2.14
C ASN A 81 -4.92 -8.41 3.52
N LEU A 82 -4.89 -9.74 3.68
CA LEU A 82 -5.10 -10.37 4.98
C LEU A 82 -4.00 -9.98 5.97
N ILE A 83 -2.73 -10.02 5.53
CA ILE A 83 -1.58 -9.61 6.33
C ILE A 83 -1.68 -8.12 6.72
N GLY A 84 -2.17 -7.26 5.83
CA GLY A 84 -2.32 -5.82 6.11
C GLY A 84 -3.58 -5.43 6.88
N SER A 85 -4.39 -6.40 7.32
CA SER A 85 -5.65 -6.14 8.03
C SER A 85 -5.48 -6.14 9.56
N ASN A 86 -6.53 -5.76 10.29
CA ASN A 86 -6.57 -5.83 11.76
C ASN A 86 -6.48 -7.26 12.33
N LEU A 87 -6.37 -8.28 11.46
CA LEU A 87 -6.11 -9.65 11.87
C LEU A 87 -4.76 -9.80 12.59
N ILE A 88 -3.73 -9.12 12.09
CA ILE A 88 -2.41 -9.16 12.73
C ILE A 88 -2.42 -8.36 14.03
N ASP A 89 -3.17 -7.26 14.09
CA ASP A 89 -3.38 -6.52 15.34
C ASP A 89 -4.00 -7.39 16.43
N LEU A 90 -5.07 -8.13 16.09
CA LEU A 90 -5.69 -9.09 17.00
C LEU A 90 -4.71 -10.17 17.46
N PHE A 91 -3.95 -10.76 16.53
CA PHE A 91 -2.91 -11.74 16.88
C PHE A 91 -1.89 -11.15 17.85
N VAL A 92 -1.34 -9.96 17.55
CA VAL A 92 -0.34 -9.30 18.39
C VAL A 92 -0.91 -9.03 19.78
N PHE A 93 -2.15 -8.53 19.87
CA PHE A 93 -2.80 -8.28 21.15
C PHE A 93 -2.86 -9.55 22.01
N LEU A 94 -3.36 -10.65 21.45
CA LEU A 94 -3.50 -11.92 22.17
C LEU A 94 -2.13 -12.51 22.56
N GLU A 95 -1.13 -12.41 21.68
CA GLU A 95 0.19 -12.97 21.91
C GLU A 95 0.98 -12.18 22.96
N LEU A 96 0.85 -10.85 22.98
CA LEU A 96 1.43 -9.98 24.01
C LEU A 96 0.75 -10.19 25.37
N ASP A 97 -0.58 -10.29 25.42
CA ASP A 97 -1.32 -10.52 26.68
C ASP A 97 -0.95 -11.87 27.31
N LYS A 98 -0.98 -12.94 26.50
CA LYS A 98 -0.62 -14.29 26.92
C LYS A 98 0.80 -14.40 27.46
N ASN A 99 1.74 -13.63 26.89
CA ASN A 99 3.16 -13.73 27.20
C ASN A 99 3.76 -12.40 27.72
N HIS A 100 2.98 -11.61 28.46
CA HIS A 100 3.36 -10.26 28.90
C HIS A 100 4.68 -10.18 29.67
N LYS A 101 5.12 -11.26 30.31
CA LYS A 101 6.42 -11.33 31.01
C LYS A 101 7.62 -11.61 30.08
N LYS A 102 7.37 -12.20 28.92
CA LYS A 102 8.39 -12.58 27.93
C LYS A 102 8.71 -11.39 27.02
N TYR A 103 7.67 -10.69 26.57
CA TYR A 103 7.79 -9.57 25.63
C TYR A 103 7.82 -8.24 26.37
N ASP A 104 9.00 -7.91 26.90
CA ASP A 104 9.25 -6.62 27.55
C ASP A 104 9.98 -5.68 26.60
N PHE A 105 9.22 -4.85 25.88
CA PHE A 105 9.73 -3.86 24.95
C PHE A 105 9.57 -2.45 25.53
N ASP A 106 10.57 -2.00 26.29
CA ASP A 106 10.53 -0.73 27.04
C ASP A 106 11.14 0.47 26.30
N ASN A 107 11.88 0.22 25.21
CA ASN A 107 12.64 1.23 24.49
C ASN A 107 12.17 1.38 23.03
N PRO A 108 11.32 2.38 22.73
CA PRO A 108 10.77 2.58 21.38
C PRO A 108 11.84 2.83 20.32
N ALA A 109 12.89 3.59 20.64
CA ALA A 109 13.96 3.90 19.70
C ALA A 109 14.78 2.66 19.34
N ARG A 110 15.11 1.83 20.34
CA ARG A 110 15.79 0.55 20.12
C ARG A 110 14.92 -0.42 19.33
N PHE A 111 13.64 -0.52 19.65
CA PHE A 111 12.69 -1.39 18.94
C PHE A 111 12.54 -0.98 17.47
N PHE A 112 12.44 0.33 17.21
CA PHE A 112 12.35 0.86 15.85
C PHE A 112 13.58 0.49 15.01
N ASN A 113 14.79 0.73 15.53
CA ASN A 113 16.03 0.63 14.76
C ASN A 113 16.58 -0.79 14.57
N ASN A 114 16.14 -1.77 15.35
CA ASN A 114 16.63 -3.16 15.26
C ASN A 114 15.62 -4.10 14.60
N GLU A 115 16.03 -5.32 14.24
CA GLU A 115 15.09 -6.37 13.86
C GLU A 115 14.09 -6.67 14.99
N LEU A 116 12.93 -7.23 14.62
CA LEU A 116 11.93 -7.69 15.59
C LEU A 116 12.57 -8.74 16.53
N PRO A 117 12.66 -8.49 17.84
CA PRO A 117 13.08 -9.52 18.78
C PRO A 117 12.08 -10.67 18.81
N PHE A 118 12.54 -11.90 19.03
CA PHE A 118 11.71 -13.11 19.05
C PHE A 118 10.94 -13.37 17.75
N LYS A 119 11.48 -12.97 16.59
CA LYS A 119 10.80 -13.11 15.30
C LYS A 119 10.39 -14.55 14.98
N GLU A 120 11.20 -15.53 15.34
CA GLU A 120 10.90 -16.95 15.15
C GLU A 120 9.69 -17.38 16.01
N ASP A 121 9.65 -16.97 17.27
CA ASP A 121 8.55 -17.28 18.19
C ASP A 121 7.23 -16.64 17.72
N PHE A 122 7.28 -15.37 17.31
CA PHE A 122 6.11 -14.68 16.76
C PHE A 122 5.60 -15.35 15.48
N LEU A 123 6.52 -15.79 14.61
CA LEU A 123 6.14 -16.48 13.38
C LEU A 123 5.49 -17.84 13.65
N GLU A 124 6.01 -18.60 14.61
CA GLU A 124 5.43 -19.88 15.03
C GLU A 124 4.06 -19.67 15.68
N ALA A 125 3.93 -18.72 16.61
CA ALA A 125 2.67 -18.37 17.23
C ALA A 125 1.63 -17.90 16.19
N PHE A 126 2.05 -17.13 15.19
CA PHE A 126 1.18 -16.69 14.11
C PHE A 126 0.71 -17.84 13.22
N LYS A 127 1.58 -18.83 12.94
CA LYS A 127 1.19 -20.07 12.23
C LYS A 127 0.11 -20.84 13.00
N ILE A 128 0.26 -20.95 14.31
CA ILE A 128 -0.73 -21.59 15.18
C ILE A 128 -2.05 -20.81 15.16
N PHE A 129 -1.99 -19.49 15.34
CA PHE A 129 -3.15 -18.61 15.27
C PHE A 129 -3.90 -18.74 13.92
N CYS A 130 -3.16 -18.77 12.81
CA CYS A 130 -3.73 -19.01 11.48
C CYS A 130 -4.49 -20.35 11.40
N LYS A 131 -3.89 -21.42 11.93
CA LYS A 131 -4.49 -22.76 11.93
C LYS A 131 -5.74 -22.84 12.80
N GLU A 132 -5.69 -22.29 14.00
CA GLU A 132 -6.82 -22.32 14.95
C GLU A 132 -8.03 -21.52 14.46
N ASN A 133 -7.79 -20.44 13.72
CA ASN A 133 -8.84 -19.57 13.18
C ASN A 133 -9.22 -19.89 11.72
N ASN A 134 -8.69 -20.97 11.14
CA ASN A 134 -8.93 -21.37 9.75
C ASN A 134 -8.63 -20.26 8.73
N LEU A 135 -7.54 -19.52 8.94
CA LEU A 135 -7.16 -18.39 8.11
C LEU A 135 -6.39 -18.89 6.88
N PRO A 136 -6.82 -18.55 5.65
CA PRO A 136 -6.19 -19.02 4.41
C PRO A 136 -4.95 -18.19 4.06
N ILE A 137 -4.05 -17.97 5.04
CA ILE A 137 -2.81 -17.22 4.86
C ILE A 137 -1.71 -18.19 4.46
N GLU A 138 -1.13 -17.98 3.28
CA GLU A 138 0.02 -18.75 2.82
C GLU A 138 1.32 -18.10 3.30
N ILE A 139 2.14 -18.89 3.99
CA ILE A 139 3.41 -18.44 4.55
C ILE A 139 4.55 -19.02 3.70
N ASN A 140 5.19 -18.15 2.93
CA ASN A 140 6.38 -18.41 2.12
C ASN A 140 7.45 -17.36 2.45
N SER A 141 8.64 -17.48 1.85
CA SER A 141 9.77 -16.59 2.15
C SER A 141 9.49 -15.10 1.90
N GLN A 142 8.58 -14.76 0.98
CA GLN A 142 8.20 -13.38 0.70
C GLN A 142 7.13 -12.88 1.68
N SER A 143 6.08 -13.66 1.92
CA SER A 143 5.01 -13.28 2.85
C SER A 143 5.49 -13.25 4.29
N GLU A 144 6.46 -14.08 4.68
CA GLU A 144 7.08 -14.08 6.00
C GLU A 144 7.67 -12.72 6.36
N LYS A 145 8.44 -12.10 5.45
CA LYS A 145 9.02 -10.76 5.69
C LYS A 145 7.92 -9.72 5.94
N ARG A 146 6.82 -9.80 5.17
CA ARG A 146 5.68 -8.89 5.32
C ARG A 146 4.92 -9.13 6.62
N ILE A 147 4.73 -10.39 7.00
CA ILE A 147 4.11 -10.80 8.27
C ILE A 147 4.92 -10.26 9.43
N LEU A 148 6.23 -10.49 9.45
CA LEU A 148 7.11 -10.01 10.51
C LEU A 148 7.14 -8.48 10.59
N ASN A 149 7.15 -7.79 9.45
CA ASN A 149 7.05 -6.33 9.42
C ASN A 149 5.72 -5.83 10.01
N SER A 150 4.62 -6.51 9.68
CA SER A 150 3.30 -6.16 10.19
C SER A 150 3.14 -6.49 11.67
N ILE A 151 3.66 -7.61 12.14
CA ILE A 151 3.72 -7.94 13.57
C ILE A 151 4.51 -6.86 14.31
N LYS A 152 5.70 -6.51 13.80
CA LYS A 152 6.54 -5.47 14.39
C LYS A 152 5.83 -4.11 14.41
N SER A 153 5.12 -3.73 13.34
CA SER A 153 4.39 -2.48 13.31
C SER A 153 3.27 -2.48 14.36
N PHE A 154 2.43 -3.53 14.42
CA PHE A 154 1.32 -3.61 15.38
C PHE A 154 1.79 -3.69 16.83
N ILE A 155 2.93 -4.34 17.13
CA ILE A 155 3.56 -4.26 18.47
C ILE A 155 3.88 -2.80 18.80
N ALA A 156 4.45 -2.04 17.85
CA ALA A 156 4.75 -0.63 18.06
C ALA A 156 3.50 0.24 18.22
N LEU A 157 2.38 -0.13 17.57
CA LEU A 157 1.10 0.54 17.76
C LEU A 157 0.59 0.36 19.18
N GLN A 158 0.59 -0.88 19.68
CA GLN A 158 0.03 -1.23 20.98
C GLN A 158 0.89 -0.75 22.15
N LEU A 159 2.21 -0.82 22.04
CA LEU A 159 3.13 -0.50 23.14
C LEU A 159 3.64 0.95 23.11
N PHE A 160 3.67 1.59 21.94
CA PHE A 160 4.26 2.91 21.79
C PHE A 160 3.27 3.93 21.21
N ASN A 161 3.22 4.07 19.88
CA ASN A 161 2.38 5.06 19.20
C ASN A 161 2.27 4.79 17.70
N GLU A 162 1.27 5.44 17.10
CA GLU A 162 1.00 5.40 15.66
C GLU A 162 2.18 5.83 14.80
N ASN A 163 2.99 6.80 15.25
CA ASN A 163 4.12 7.31 14.47
C ASN A 163 5.17 6.21 14.22
N ILE A 164 5.49 5.41 15.23
CA ILE A 164 6.43 4.29 15.08
C ILE A 164 5.79 3.18 14.25
N PHE A 165 4.51 2.85 14.47
CA PHE A 165 3.75 1.91 13.65
C PHE A 165 3.83 2.28 12.15
N THR A 166 3.47 3.51 11.80
CA THR A 166 3.43 3.97 10.40
C THR A 166 4.81 3.91 9.77
N ARG A 167 5.86 4.31 10.51
CA ARG A 167 7.23 4.28 10.00
C ARG A 167 7.71 2.85 9.75
N ILE A 168 7.41 1.88 10.61
CA ILE A 168 7.78 0.47 10.43
C ILE A 168 6.96 -0.14 9.27
N ASN A 169 5.65 0.07 9.28
CA ASN A 169 4.76 -0.48 8.26
C ASN A 169 5.18 -0.08 6.84
N ASN A 170 5.64 1.17 6.68
CA ASN A 170 5.99 1.74 5.38
C ASN A 170 7.46 1.55 4.97
N GLN A 171 8.31 0.85 5.74
CA GLN A 171 9.73 0.66 5.40
C GLN A 171 9.92 -0.05 4.05
N ASN A 172 8.99 -0.94 3.70
CA ASN A 172 9.02 -1.76 2.49
C ASN A 172 7.88 -1.41 1.52
N ASP A 173 7.26 -0.24 1.67
CA ASP A 173 6.20 0.19 0.77
C ASP A 173 6.79 0.76 -0.52
N ASP A 174 6.42 0.17 -1.66
CA ASP A 174 6.96 0.52 -2.98
C ASP A 174 6.71 2.01 -3.32
N PHE A 175 5.56 2.58 -2.92
CA PHE A 175 5.24 3.98 -3.15
C PHE A 175 6.08 4.91 -2.28
N VAL A 176 6.28 4.56 -1.00
CA VAL A 176 7.09 5.36 -0.08
C VAL A 176 8.56 5.33 -0.49
N ILE A 177 9.10 4.16 -0.82
CA ILE A 177 10.47 4.02 -1.34
C ILE A 177 10.63 4.89 -2.58
N LYS A 178 9.69 4.77 -3.53
CA LYS A 178 9.77 5.53 -4.77
C LYS A 178 9.69 7.04 -4.55
N ALA A 179 8.81 7.49 -3.65
CA ALA A 179 8.71 8.91 -3.31
C ALA A 179 10.01 9.45 -2.70
N LEU A 180 10.65 8.69 -1.80
CA LEU A 180 11.92 9.08 -1.18
C LEU A 180 13.08 9.15 -2.18
N GLU A 181 13.11 8.27 -3.17
CA GLU A 181 14.08 8.34 -4.27
C GLU A 181 13.96 9.64 -5.06
N GLU A 182 12.73 10.00 -5.45
CA GLU A 182 12.46 11.18 -6.28
C GLU A 182 12.69 12.49 -5.53
N ILE A 183 12.45 12.52 -4.21
CA ILE A 183 12.78 13.68 -3.37
C ILE A 183 14.30 13.91 -3.29
N LYS A 184 15.10 12.83 -3.21
CA LYS A 184 16.57 12.91 -3.10
C LYS A 184 17.23 13.26 -4.43
N SER A 185 16.62 12.88 -5.53
CA SER A 185 17.15 13.10 -6.88
C SER A 185 16.02 13.61 -7.76
N PRO A 186 15.58 14.87 -7.54
CA PRO A 186 14.47 15.44 -8.30
C PRO A 186 14.87 15.49 -9.77
N LYS A 187 14.34 14.55 -10.55
CA LYS A 187 14.44 14.62 -12.00
C LYS A 187 13.42 15.64 -12.47
N PRO A 188 13.75 16.49 -13.45
CA PRO A 188 12.72 17.23 -14.14
C PRO A 188 11.71 16.22 -14.70
N ILE A 189 10.50 16.26 -14.16
CA ILE A 189 9.38 15.48 -14.67
C ILE A 189 8.89 16.25 -15.90
N PHE A 190 9.57 15.94 -17.03
CA PHE A 190 9.51 16.58 -18.35
C PHE A 190 10.24 17.93 -18.47
#